data_AF-A0A520RG11-F1
#
_entry.id   AF-A0A520RG11-F1
#
_cell.length_a   1.000
_cell.length_b   1.000
_cell.length_c   1.000
_cell.angle_alpha   90.00
_cell.angle_beta   90.00
_cell.angle_gamma   90.00
#
_symmetry.space_group_name_H-M   'P 1'
#
loop_
_entity.id
_entity.type
_entity.pdbx_description
1 polymer ?
#
loop_
_entity_poly.entity_id
_entity_poly.type
_entity_poly.pdbx_seq_one_letter_code
_entity_poly.pdbx_strand_id
1 'polypeptide(L)'
;ERLVCFFETDHGGVVVVLVGAMIVAGIATVWGGRELPGAGAIRESVWSAEEAPSFEKGEEMGRFFLGSTVVLVTEASDLSWCDAPGDAVEVRAALSG
;
A
#
# COMPACT_ATOMS: atom_id res chain seq x y z
N GLU A 1 -8.22 7.02 9.23
CA GLU A 1 -7.97 5.56 9.39
C GLU A 1 -6.67 5.20 8.69
N ARG A 2 -5.99 4.11 9.05
CA ARG A 2 -4.77 3.68 8.35
C ARG A 2 -4.65 2.16 8.29
N LEU A 3 -4.19 1.66 7.15
CA LEU A 3 -3.79 0.26 6.95
C LEU A 3 -2.30 0.26 6.61
N VAL A 4 -1.54 -0.58 7.30
CA VAL A 4 -0.09 -0.75 7.07
C VAL A 4 0.12 -2.15 6.52
N CYS A 5 0.77 -2.26 5.37
CA CYS A 5 1.12 -3.53 4.75
C CYS A 5 2.65 -3.58 4.59
N PHE A 6 3.28 -4.63 5.13
CA PHE A 6 4.69 -4.92 4.93
C PHE A 6 4.82 -6.08 3.96
N PHE A 7 5.67 -5.90 2.94
CA PHE A 7 5.96 -6.90 1.92
C PHE A 7 7.46 -7.16 1.85
N GLU A 8 7.81 -8.42 1.66
CA GLU A 8 9.15 -8.83 1.27
C GLU A 8 9.25 -8.84 -0.26
N THR A 9 10.37 -8.37 -0.78
CA THR A 9 10.64 -8.35 -2.22
C THR A 9 12.09 -8.78 -2.47
N ASP A 10 12.44 -9.08 -3.72
CA ASP A 10 13.82 -9.36 -4.12
C ASP A 10 14.79 -8.18 -3.87
N HIS A 11 14.25 -6.98 -3.64
CA HIS A 11 15.00 -5.75 -3.36
C HIS A 11 14.93 -5.30 -1.89
N GLY A 12 14.46 -6.17 -0.99
CA GLY A 12 14.28 -5.87 0.43
C GLY A 12 12.85 -5.54 0.83
N GLY A 13 12.67 -5.13 2.08
CA GLY A 13 11.35 -4.82 2.65
C GLY A 13 10.72 -3.56 2.05
N VAL A 14 9.42 -3.61 1.81
CA VAL A 14 8.59 -2.47 1.39
C VAL A 14 7.37 -2.36 2.29
N VAL A 15 7.15 -1.17 2.86
CA VAL A 15 5.93 -0.82 3.58
C VAL A 15 5.06 0.08 2.72
N VAL A 16 3.81 -0.32 2.52
CA VAL A 16 2.76 0.50 1.93
C VAL A 16 1.78 0.89 3.02
N VAL A 17 1.70 2.19 3.34
CA VAL A 17 0.72 2.73 4.29
C VAL A 17 -0.39 3.43 3.54
N LEU A 18 -1.61 2.90 3.65
CA LEU A 18 -2.81 3.53 3.12
C LEU A 18 -3.44 4.39 4.23
N VAL A 19 -3.45 5.71 4.03
CA VAL A 19 -4.01 6.67 5.00
C VAL A 19 -5.34 7.21 4.47
N GLY A 20 -6.43 6.82 5.12
CA GLY A 20 -7.75 7.34 4.82
C GLY A 20 -7.98 8.72 5.45
N ALA A 21 -8.58 9.63 4.68
CA ALA A 21 -9.06 10.95 5.11
C ALA A 21 -10.49 10.91 5.67
N MET A 22 -10.98 11.99 6.28
CA MET A 22 -12.30 12.00 6.97
C MET A 22 -13.51 11.59 6.12
N ILE A 23 -13.46 11.73 4.79
CA ILE A 23 -14.56 11.41 3.86
C ILE A 23 -14.25 10.15 3.03
N VAL A 24 -13.12 9.46 3.28
CA VAL A 24 -12.84 8.26 2.48
C VAL A 24 -13.86 7.18 2.82
N ALA A 25 -14.50 6.63 1.80
CA ALA A 25 -15.49 5.58 1.97
C ALA A 25 -14.84 4.21 2.28
N GLY A 26 -13.68 4.20 2.95
CA GLY A 26 -12.91 3.04 3.37
C GLY A 26 -11.66 2.75 2.53
N ILE A 27 -10.92 1.76 3.01
CA ILE A 27 -9.81 1.09 2.32
C ILE A 27 -10.27 -0.34 1.99
N ALA A 28 -9.84 -0.87 0.85
CA ALA A 28 -10.03 -2.29 0.54
C ALA A 28 -8.74 -2.91 0.01
N THR A 29 -8.48 -4.15 0.41
CA THR A 29 -7.40 -4.99 -0.13
C THR A 29 -8.00 -6.08 -1.01
N VAL A 30 -7.21 -6.63 -1.93
CA VAL A 30 -7.71 -7.70 -2.82
C VAL A 30 -7.89 -9.03 -2.10
N TRP A 31 -7.22 -9.23 -0.96
CA TRP A 31 -7.33 -10.46 -0.16
C TRP A 31 -8.38 -10.36 0.96
N GLY A 32 -8.51 -9.19 1.62
CA GLY A 32 -9.39 -9.00 2.77
C GLY A 32 -10.71 -8.29 2.43
N GLY A 33 -10.86 -7.77 1.21
CA GLY A 33 -12.00 -6.95 0.83
C GLY A 33 -11.97 -5.61 1.57
N ARG A 34 -13.15 -5.08 1.92
CA ARG A 34 -13.25 -3.78 2.60
C ARG A 34 -12.80 -3.91 4.05
N GLU A 35 -11.80 -3.12 4.41
CA GLU A 35 -11.36 -2.99 5.79
C GLU A 35 -12.46 -2.37 6.65
N LEU A 36 -12.76 -3.03 7.77
CA LEU A 36 -13.71 -2.55 8.76
C LEU A 36 -12.94 -1.84 9.87
N PRO A 37 -13.12 -0.53 10.07
CA PRO A 37 -12.46 0.19 11.16
C PRO A 37 -12.85 -0.41 12.51
N GLY A 38 -11.88 -0.95 13.25
CA GLY A 38 -12.09 -1.43 14.60
C GLY A 38 -12.19 -0.27 15.60
N ALA A 39 -12.96 -0.45 16.67
CA ALA A 39 -13.03 0.52 17.77
C ALA A 39 -11.69 0.54 18.55
N GLY A 40 -10.76 1.40 18.12
CA GLY A 40 -9.62 1.86 18.91
C GLY A 40 -8.42 0.91 19.07
N ALA A 41 -8.55 -0.39 18.77
CA ALA A 41 -7.44 -1.33 18.87
C ALA A 41 -6.70 -1.50 17.52
N ILE A 42 -5.37 -1.62 17.58
CA ILE A 42 -4.56 -2.08 16.45
C ILE A 42 -4.92 -3.54 16.18
N ARG A 43 -5.18 -3.89 14.92
CA ARG A 43 -5.36 -5.27 14.46
C ARG A 43 -4.17 -5.60 13.57
N GLU A 44 -3.59 -6.75 13.81
CA GLU A 44 -2.44 -7.23 13.05
C GLU A 44 -2.77 -8.60 12.46
N SER A 45 -2.31 -8.83 11.25
CA SER A 45 -2.36 -10.13 10.59
C SER A 45 -0.96 -10.41 10.07
N VAL A 46 -0.44 -11.58 10.42
CA VAL A 46 0.89 -12.05 10.04
C VAL A 46 0.68 -13.34 9.25
N TRP A 47 1.31 -13.44 8.10
CA TRP A 47 1.19 -14.59 7.20
C TRP A 47 2.49 -15.38 7.18
N SER A 48 2.41 -16.70 6.99
CA SER A 48 3.55 -17.48 6.55
C SER A 48 3.77 -17.27 5.04
N ALA A 49 4.95 -17.64 4.53
CA ALA A 49 5.27 -17.49 3.12
C ALA A 49 4.30 -18.23 2.19
N GLU A 50 3.73 -19.35 2.64
CA GLU A 50 2.80 -20.18 1.87
C GLU A 50 1.37 -19.62 1.84
N GLU A 51 0.99 -18.81 2.83
CA GLU A 51 -0.36 -18.25 2.98
C GLU A 51 -0.45 -16.77 2.59
N ALA A 52 0.70 -16.11 2.47
CA ALA A 52 0.78 -14.69 2.17
C ALA A 52 0.25 -14.37 0.76
N PRO A 53 -0.49 -13.24 0.60
CA PRO A 53 -0.76 -12.70 -0.73
C PRO A 53 0.55 -12.38 -1.46
N SER A 54 0.73 -12.97 -2.65
CA SER A 54 1.86 -12.70 -3.53
C SER A 54 1.41 -11.85 -4.71
N PHE A 55 2.28 -10.93 -5.15
CA PHE A 55 1.97 -9.97 -6.20
C PHE A 55 3.12 -9.86 -7.19
N GLU A 56 2.78 -9.84 -8.47
CA GLU A 56 3.70 -9.41 -9.52
C GLU A 56 3.79 -7.88 -9.58
N LYS A 57 4.87 -7.35 -10.17
CA LYS A 57 5.05 -5.90 -10.34
C LYS A 57 3.86 -5.30 -11.10
N GLY A 58 3.19 -4.33 -10.47
CA GLY A 58 2.07 -3.59 -11.06
C GLY A 58 0.70 -4.22 -10.81
N GLU A 59 0.63 -5.35 -10.11
CA GLU A 59 -0.65 -5.91 -9.67
C GLU A 59 -1.32 -5.05 -8.60
N GLU A 60 -2.65 -5.10 -8.57
CA GLU A 60 -3.43 -4.36 -7.61
C GLU A 60 -3.39 -5.05 -6.24
N MET A 61 -2.84 -4.36 -5.23
CA MET A 61 -2.88 -4.80 -3.83
C MET A 61 -4.14 -4.32 -3.10
N GLY A 62 -4.62 -3.12 -3.43
CA GLY A 62 -5.69 -2.46 -2.71
C GLY A 62 -6.00 -1.07 -3.25
N ARG A 63 -7.05 -0.46 -2.69
CA ARG A 63 -7.63 0.79 -3.19
C ARG A 63 -8.35 1.56 -2.09
N PHE A 64 -8.59 2.84 -2.38
CA PHE A 64 -9.49 3.70 -1.63
C PHE A 64 -10.79 3.90 -2.41
N PHE A 65 -11.90 4.09 -1.71
CA PHE A 65 -13.18 4.40 -2.37
C PHE A 65 -13.37 5.89 -2.70
N LEU A 66 -12.65 6.79 -2.02
CA LEU A 66 -12.59 8.22 -2.30
C LEU A 66 -11.20 8.76 -1.87
N GLY A 67 -10.68 9.78 -2.56
CA GLY A 67 -9.27 10.22 -2.55
C GLY A 67 -8.57 10.27 -1.19
N SER A 68 -7.26 10.04 -1.17
CA SER A 68 -6.51 9.64 0.02
C SER A 68 -5.00 9.87 -0.11
N THR A 69 -4.19 9.27 0.78
CA THR A 69 -2.73 9.32 0.74
C THR A 69 -2.12 7.93 0.86
N VAL A 70 -1.12 7.65 0.03
CA VAL A 70 -0.22 6.49 0.18
C VAL A 70 1.13 6.99 0.65
N VAL A 71 1.69 6.33 1.66
CA VAL A 71 3.10 6.53 2.07
C VAL A 71 3.83 5.22 1.78
N LEU A 72 4.89 5.31 0.97
CA LEU A 72 5.77 4.18 0.64
C LEU A 72 7.07 4.32 1.43
N VAL A 73 7.49 3.26 2.10
CA VAL A 73 8.81 3.15 2.75
C VAL A 73 9.49 1.91 2.21
N THR A 74 10.76 2.01 1.87
CA THR A 74 11.50 0.92 1.22
C THR A 74 12.94 0.93 1.69
N GLU A 75 13.53 -0.26 1.77
CA GLU A 75 14.95 -0.45 2.07
C GLU A 75 15.85 -0.21 0.84
N ALA A 76 15.26 -0.11 -0.37
CA ALA A 76 16.00 0.18 -1.58
C ALA A 76 16.66 1.57 -1.50
N SER A 77 17.98 1.61 -1.62
CA SER A 77 18.76 2.85 -1.53
C SER A 77 18.88 3.61 -2.86
N ASP A 78 18.79 2.90 -3.98
CA ASP A 78 19.13 3.42 -5.31
C ASP A 78 17.88 3.54 -6.19
N LEU A 79 16.85 4.25 -5.70
CA LEU A 79 15.62 4.47 -6.46
C LEU A 79 15.74 5.68 -7.38
N SER A 80 15.57 5.44 -8.69
CA SER A 80 15.38 6.50 -9.69
C SER A 80 13.89 6.78 -9.86
N TRP A 81 13.37 7.79 -9.16
CA TRP A 81 11.97 8.19 -9.25
C TRP A 81 11.62 8.77 -10.62
N CYS A 82 10.46 8.40 -11.15
CA CYS A 82 9.95 8.89 -12.44
C CYS A 82 9.41 10.33 -12.35
N ASP A 83 8.90 10.73 -11.18
CA ASP A 83 8.22 12.00 -10.94
C ASP A 83 8.93 12.82 -9.85
N ALA A 84 8.81 14.15 -9.92
CA ALA A 84 9.35 15.06 -8.91
C ALA A 84 8.28 15.48 -7.88
N PRO A 85 8.69 16.03 -6.72
CA PRO A 85 7.74 16.54 -5.74
C PRO A 85 6.81 17.62 -6.33
N GLY A 86 5.50 17.35 -6.28
CA GLY A 86 4.46 18.25 -6.79
C GLY A 86 3.90 17.86 -8.16
N ASP A 87 4.54 16.90 -8.85
CA ASP A 87 4.03 16.38 -10.11
C ASP A 87 2.77 15.53 -9.90
N ALA A 88 1.93 15.49 -10.93
CA ALA A 88 0.81 14.58 -10.97
C ALA A 88 1.32 13.17 -11.30
N VAL A 89 1.01 12.19 -10.46
CA VAL A 89 1.35 10.79 -10.70
C VAL A 89 0.21 10.12 -11.48
N GLU A 90 0.54 9.49 -12.60
CA GLU A 90 -0.43 8.73 -13.39
C GLU A 90 -0.78 7.39 -12.74
N VAL A 91 -2.07 7.06 -12.73
CA VAL A 91 -2.55 5.78 -12.20
C VAL A 91 -2.00 4.63 -13.05
N ARG A 92 -1.36 3.64 -12.40
CA ARG A 92 -0.67 2.49 -13.01
C ARG A 92 0.67 2.80 -13.69
N ALA A 93 1.17 4.03 -13.63
CA ALA A 93 2.54 4.32 -14.01
C ALA A 93 3.52 3.75 -12.99
N ALA A 94 4.73 3.44 -13.44
CA ALA A 94 5.82 3.06 -12.55
C ALA A 94 6.30 4.29 -11.78
N LEU A 95 6.47 4.16 -10.46
CA LEU A 95 7.01 5.23 -9.61
C LEU A 95 8.53 5.35 -9.72
N SER A 96 9.20 4.24 -10.02
CA SER A 96 10.65 4.19 -10.25
C SER A 96 10.99 3.28 -11.43
N GLY A 97 12.09 3.64 -12.10
CA GLY A 97 12.70 2.92 -13.22
C GLY A 97 14.02 2.26 -12.86
#